data_AF-A0A1B7NL33-F1
#
_entry.id   AF-A0A1B7NL33-F1
#
_cell.length_a   1.000
_cell.length_b   1.000
_cell.length_c   1.000
_cell.angle_alpha   90.00
_cell.angle_beta   90.00
_cell.angle_gamma   90.00
#
_symmetry.space_group_name_H-M   'P 1'
#
loop_
_entity.id
_entity.type
_entity.pdbx_description
1 polymer ?
#
loop_
_entity_poly.entity_id
_entity_poly.type
_entity_poly.pdbx_seq_one_letter_code
_entity_poly.pdbx_strand_id
1 'polypeptide(L)'
;MSRAYHEAKSDIVWIVDCNVWMGKGVCGRMVDRLCGIVAEDGTVDKQYRFVHQMPIVVDVGNGESSMNSTDETHDLLHQDYHEISHPTASTDIKNNGPSSSILAIGGGRLEELFLSSSHAKFYSAINTIVIAPCVVGKSTMFRRSHLDYLTSPAVSKPRAQLRRPGIDYFSDNICEDHLIGDCLFKGKPPVKVGERWGRHRLVYGDLAIQPVARMSVEAYIHRRIRWLRVRKYTVLLATLVEPGTESFLCSTYLSFGLSTLLPRHLPQYAGYLNTWSALFAFWSLSIAFWVVIDWLLYLKLHSAAALEVDEHTPSFALPHPRFARVRAFGARRPFHEWFLAWLGREALALPIWLCAFYGGSTVVWRDHTFRVGMDMIATKIPGKILHSGNETMGLRSQSQTKDGRQSGYGALDDSSGGSTDVRQRSPNTRVFDHARN
;
A
#
# COMPACT_ATOMS: atom_id res chain seq x y z
N MET A 1 1.45 -17.05 -4.73
CA MET A 1 1.97 -16.85 -3.37
C MET A 1 1.75 -18.08 -2.47
N SER A 2 0.50 -18.54 -2.24
CA SER A 2 0.18 -19.69 -1.37
C SER A 2 1.01 -20.95 -1.63
N ARG A 3 1.13 -21.38 -2.90
CA ARG A 3 1.93 -22.55 -3.27
C ARG A 3 3.38 -22.46 -2.77
N ALA A 4 4.09 -21.38 -3.11
CA ALA A 4 5.48 -21.16 -2.72
C ALA A 4 5.66 -21.12 -1.19
N TYR A 5 4.70 -20.57 -0.46
CA TYR A 5 4.71 -20.53 1.00
C TYR A 5 4.62 -21.93 1.64
N HIS A 6 3.78 -22.81 1.08
CA HIS A 6 3.64 -24.18 1.59
C HIS A 6 4.81 -25.08 1.15
N GLU A 7 5.38 -24.85 -0.02
CA GLU A 7 6.57 -25.55 -0.53
C GLU A 7 7.87 -25.07 0.13
N ALA A 8 7.84 -23.96 0.89
CA ALA A 8 9.00 -23.45 1.61
C ALA A 8 9.58 -24.50 2.57
N LYS A 9 10.88 -24.76 2.45
CA LYS A 9 11.60 -25.75 3.25
C LYS A 9 11.95 -25.24 4.65
N SER A 10 12.10 -23.93 4.80
CA SER A 10 12.55 -23.26 6.03
C SER A 10 11.40 -22.56 6.75
N ASP A 11 11.59 -22.27 8.04
CA ASP A 11 10.59 -21.57 8.84
C ASP A 11 10.58 -20.05 8.61
N ILE A 12 11.70 -19.46 8.21
CA ILE A 12 11.77 -18.03 7.91
C ILE A 12 11.22 -17.79 6.51
N VAL A 13 10.21 -16.94 6.42
CA VAL A 13 9.59 -16.51 5.16
C VAL A 13 9.78 -15.01 5.00
N TRP A 14 10.26 -14.60 3.82
CA TRP A 14 10.39 -13.21 3.44
C TRP A 14 9.50 -12.92 2.23
N ILE A 15 8.47 -12.09 2.43
CA ILE A 15 7.59 -11.62 1.37
C ILE A 15 8.14 -10.29 0.85
N VAL A 16 8.45 -10.25 -0.43
CA VAL A 16 9.02 -9.11 -1.14
C VAL A 16 8.18 -8.80 -2.38
N ASP A 17 7.83 -7.53 -2.57
CA ASP A 17 7.18 -7.05 -3.80
C ASP A 17 8.19 -7.14 -4.96
N CYS A 18 7.75 -7.66 -6.11
CA CYS A 18 8.63 -7.86 -7.27
C CYS A 18 9.24 -6.57 -7.82
N ASN A 19 8.67 -5.41 -7.51
CA ASN A 19 9.18 -4.10 -7.93
C ASN A 19 10.01 -3.42 -6.84
N VAL A 20 10.51 -4.16 -5.86
CA VAL A 20 11.32 -3.61 -4.76
C VAL A 20 12.74 -4.14 -4.83
N TRP A 21 13.68 -3.23 -4.77
CA TRP A 21 15.09 -3.51 -4.57
C TRP A 21 15.50 -3.24 -3.12
N MET A 22 16.44 -4.05 -2.63
CA MET A 22 16.99 -3.95 -1.28
C MET A 22 18.51 -4.07 -1.36
N GLY A 23 19.20 -3.34 -0.48
CA GLY A 23 20.66 -3.33 -0.44
C GLY A 23 21.28 -4.66 0.00
N LYS A 24 22.59 -4.77 -0.23
CA LYS A 24 23.40 -5.87 0.30
C LYS A 24 23.35 -5.92 1.83
N GLY A 25 23.45 -7.13 2.39
CA GLY A 25 23.47 -7.39 3.84
C GLY A 25 22.11 -7.28 4.54
N VAL A 26 21.11 -6.69 3.88
CA VAL A 26 19.78 -6.42 4.41
C VAL A 26 19.06 -7.70 4.88
N CYS A 27 19.14 -8.78 4.09
CA CYS A 27 18.51 -10.06 4.46
C CYS A 27 19.04 -10.59 5.79
N GLY A 28 20.37 -10.57 5.97
CA GLY A 28 21.02 -10.98 7.23
C GLY A 28 20.57 -10.13 8.40
N ARG A 29 20.56 -8.80 8.26
CA ARG A 29 20.08 -7.89 9.32
C ARG A 29 18.61 -8.10 9.65
N MET A 30 17.76 -8.43 8.68
CA MET A 30 16.37 -8.80 8.95
C MET A 30 16.28 -10.09 9.76
N VAL A 31 17.07 -11.11 9.42
CA VAL A 31 17.15 -12.37 10.17
C VAL A 31 17.64 -12.12 11.60
N ASP A 32 18.70 -11.34 11.78
CA ASP A 32 19.23 -10.97 13.09
C ASP A 32 18.18 -10.30 13.96
N ARG A 33 17.38 -9.39 13.37
CA ARG A 33 16.27 -8.75 14.07
C ARG A 33 15.10 -9.70 14.32
N LEU A 34 14.80 -10.61 13.41
CA LEU A 34 13.70 -11.56 13.57
C LEU A 34 14.00 -12.59 14.68
N CYS A 35 15.22 -13.14 14.67
CA CYS A 35 15.68 -14.24 15.50
C CYS A 35 16.36 -13.80 16.80
N GLY A 36 16.73 -12.53 16.92
CA GLY A 36 17.59 -12.04 18.00
C GLY A 36 19.05 -12.40 17.75
N ILE A 37 19.95 -11.51 18.16
CA ILE A 37 21.40 -11.76 18.10
C ILE A 37 21.79 -12.57 19.34
N VAL A 38 22.56 -13.63 19.16
CA VAL A 38 23.10 -14.41 20.28
C VAL A 38 24.35 -13.69 20.79
N ALA A 39 24.35 -13.28 22.05
CA ALA A 39 25.50 -12.70 22.72
C ALA A 39 26.55 -13.79 23.04
N GLU A 40 27.78 -13.37 23.35
CA GLU A 40 28.91 -14.27 23.63
C GLU A 40 28.65 -15.19 24.85
N ASP A 41 27.80 -14.76 25.78
CA ASP A 41 27.35 -15.54 26.94
C ASP A 41 26.23 -16.55 26.60
N GLY A 42 25.85 -16.67 25.33
CA GLY A 42 24.78 -17.54 24.83
C GLY A 42 23.37 -16.98 25.03
N THR A 43 23.21 -15.77 25.55
CA THR A 43 21.89 -15.14 25.69
C THR A 43 21.40 -14.62 24.35
N VAL A 44 20.12 -14.85 24.04
CA VAL A 44 19.51 -14.37 22.80
C VAL A 44 18.87 -13.01 23.05
N ASP A 45 19.25 -12.00 22.26
CA ASP A 45 18.61 -10.68 22.26
C ASP A 45 17.12 -10.83 21.91
N LYS A 46 16.35 -9.78 22.19
CA LYS A 46 14.92 -9.73 21.96
C LYS A 46 14.57 -10.13 20.52
N GLN A 47 13.77 -11.19 20.40
CA GLN A 47 13.23 -11.66 19.14
C GLN A 47 11.95 -10.92 18.77
N TYR A 48 11.58 -10.93 17.50
CA TYR A 48 10.37 -10.29 17.02
C TYR A 48 9.53 -11.26 16.21
N ARG A 49 8.20 -11.13 16.28
CA ARG A 49 7.30 -12.04 15.55
C ARG A 49 7.35 -11.83 14.04
N PHE A 50 7.55 -10.58 13.64
CA PHE A 50 7.87 -10.20 12.28
C PHE A 50 8.71 -8.92 12.25
N VAL A 51 9.42 -8.72 11.15
CA VAL A 51 10.23 -7.55 10.89
C VAL A 51 10.00 -7.05 9.47
N HIS A 52 10.20 -5.76 9.24
CA HIS A 52 9.93 -5.14 7.94
C HIS A 52 10.79 -3.88 7.78
N GLN A 53 10.76 -3.29 6.59
CA GLN A 53 11.57 -2.12 6.23
C GLN A 53 10.75 -0.87 6.00
N MET A 54 11.46 0.26 5.90
CA MET A 54 10.89 1.52 5.44
C MET A 54 10.78 1.48 3.92
N PRO A 55 9.57 1.53 3.35
CA PRO A 55 9.41 1.63 1.91
C PRO A 55 9.65 3.06 1.44
N ILE A 56 10.43 3.21 0.38
CA ILE A 56 10.55 4.46 -0.37
C ILE A 56 10.26 4.20 -1.85
N VAL A 57 9.80 5.22 -2.56
CA VAL A 57 9.69 5.19 -4.02
C VAL A 57 10.70 6.17 -4.60
N VAL A 58 11.30 5.76 -5.71
CA VAL A 58 12.15 6.60 -6.55
C VAL A 58 11.49 6.69 -7.91
N ASP A 59 11.07 7.88 -8.31
CA ASP A 59 10.64 8.09 -9.68
C ASP A 59 11.89 8.24 -10.56
N VAL A 60 12.03 7.34 -11.53
CA VAL A 60 13.16 7.25 -12.47
C VAL A 60 12.93 8.08 -13.75
N GLY A 61 11.75 8.68 -13.92
CA GLY A 61 11.39 9.46 -15.10
C GLY A 61 11.38 8.63 -16.39
N ASN A 62 11.55 9.30 -17.53
CA ASN A 62 11.62 8.66 -18.86
C ASN A 62 13.06 8.24 -19.24
N GLY A 63 14.06 8.46 -18.37
CA GLY A 63 15.49 8.49 -18.73
C GLY A 63 16.34 7.29 -18.31
N GLU A 64 15.77 6.26 -17.68
CA GLU A 64 16.50 5.02 -17.34
C GLU A 64 15.90 3.81 -18.08
N SER A 65 15.63 3.99 -19.38
CA SER A 65 15.57 2.85 -20.30
C SER A 65 16.96 2.64 -20.90
N SER A 66 17.54 1.47 -20.62
CA SER A 66 18.72 0.86 -21.27
C SER A 66 20.10 1.24 -20.73
N MET A 67 20.69 0.31 -19.97
CA MET A 67 22.12 0.03 -20.06
C MET A 67 22.34 -1.48 -19.94
N ASN A 68 22.51 -2.11 -21.11
CA ASN A 68 23.22 -3.37 -21.38
C ASN A 68 22.86 -4.65 -20.57
N SER A 69 21.63 -5.12 -20.70
CA SER A 69 21.36 -6.57 -20.71
C SER A 69 20.45 -6.90 -21.90
N THR A 70 21.05 -7.35 -22.99
CA THR A 70 20.39 -7.75 -24.24
C THR A 70 19.59 -9.05 -24.12
N ASP A 71 18.95 -9.33 -22.98
CA ASP A 71 18.18 -10.59 -22.83
C ASP A 71 16.86 -10.52 -22.04
N GLU A 72 16.40 -9.35 -21.54
CA GLU A 72 15.13 -9.31 -20.79
C GLU A 72 14.25 -8.09 -21.11
N THR A 73 14.12 -7.74 -22.40
CA THR A 73 13.22 -6.65 -22.83
C THR A 73 12.00 -7.13 -23.63
N HIS A 74 11.51 -8.32 -23.31
CA HIS A 74 10.18 -8.78 -23.70
C HIS A 74 9.54 -9.51 -22.51
N ASP A 75 8.88 -8.79 -21.58
CA ASP A 75 7.66 -9.30 -20.91
C ASP A 75 7.01 -8.40 -19.82
N LEU A 76 7.56 -7.25 -19.43
CA LEU A 76 7.12 -6.62 -18.17
C LEU A 76 5.87 -5.73 -18.20
N LEU A 77 5.07 -5.67 -19.28
CA LEU A 77 3.77 -4.97 -19.26
C LEU A 77 2.63 -5.54 -20.12
N HIS A 78 2.71 -6.74 -20.70
CA HIS A 78 1.55 -7.32 -21.41
C HIS A 78 1.58 -8.87 -21.46
N GLN A 79 0.66 -9.52 -20.75
CA GLN A 79 0.17 -10.90 -20.96
C GLN A 79 -1.26 -10.91 -20.37
N ASP A 80 -2.37 -11.03 -21.10
CA ASP A 80 -2.65 -11.65 -22.39
C ASP A 80 -3.65 -10.81 -23.22
N TYR A 81 -3.40 -10.64 -24.52
CA TYR A 81 -4.48 -10.53 -25.51
C TYR A 81 -4.05 -11.31 -26.75
N HIS A 82 -4.91 -12.25 -27.14
CA HIS A 82 -4.80 -13.04 -28.36
C HIS A 82 -4.71 -12.16 -29.62
N GLU A 83 -3.89 -12.64 -30.55
CA GLU A 83 -3.72 -12.27 -31.97
C GLU A 83 -4.85 -11.44 -32.60
N ILE A 84 -4.55 -10.19 -32.99
CA ILE A 84 -5.10 -9.56 -34.21
C ILE A 84 -4.01 -8.67 -34.84
N SER A 85 -3.74 -8.96 -36.10
CA SER A 85 -2.75 -8.34 -36.98
C SER A 85 -2.83 -6.81 -37.06
N HIS A 86 -1.68 -6.13 -36.97
CA HIS A 86 -1.54 -4.70 -37.26
C HIS A 86 -1.57 -4.41 -38.77
N PRO A 87 -2.26 -3.35 -39.23
CA PRO A 87 -1.78 -2.54 -40.33
C PRO A 87 -0.96 -1.37 -39.78
N THR A 88 0.24 -1.21 -40.33
CA THR A 88 1.17 -0.09 -40.18
C THR A 88 0.48 1.22 -40.56
N ALA A 89 0.31 2.14 -39.59
CA ALA A 89 -0.06 3.51 -39.87
C ALA A 89 0.72 4.47 -38.96
N SER A 90 1.76 5.06 -39.53
CA SER A 90 2.39 6.30 -39.08
C SER A 90 1.29 7.32 -38.74
N THR A 91 1.20 7.71 -37.46
CA THR A 91 0.26 8.74 -37.03
C THR A 91 0.98 9.83 -36.25
N ASP A 92 0.83 11.02 -36.80
CA ASP A 92 1.38 12.29 -36.35
C ASP A 92 1.20 12.56 -34.87
N ILE A 93 2.28 13.07 -34.26
CA ILE A 93 2.29 13.67 -32.94
C ILE A 93 1.40 14.92 -32.99
N LYS A 94 0.14 14.78 -32.58
CA LYS A 94 -0.69 15.93 -32.21
C LYS A 94 -0.08 16.56 -30.95
N ASN A 95 0.38 17.80 -31.11
CA ASN A 95 0.87 18.68 -30.04
C ASN A 95 -0.21 18.86 -28.95
N ASN A 96 -0.21 17.99 -27.93
CA ASN A 96 -0.85 18.28 -26.65
C ASN A 96 0.18 19.03 -25.79
N GLY A 97 -0.22 20.18 -25.23
CA GLY A 97 0.69 21.14 -24.59
C GLY A 97 1.54 20.60 -23.44
N PRO A 98 2.51 21.38 -22.93
CA PRO A 98 3.42 20.96 -21.86
C PRO A 98 2.71 20.47 -20.58
N SER A 99 1.49 20.95 -20.31
CA SER A 99 0.67 20.53 -19.16
C SER A 99 0.14 19.09 -19.25
N SER A 100 -0.23 18.61 -20.44
CA SER A 100 -0.68 17.21 -20.61
C SER A 100 0.47 16.22 -20.42
N SER A 101 1.69 16.62 -20.77
CA SER A 101 2.89 15.82 -20.53
C SER A 101 3.18 15.70 -19.02
N ILE A 102 3.11 16.83 -18.28
CA ILE A 102 3.35 16.85 -16.83
C ILE A 102 2.29 16.03 -16.07
N LEU A 103 1.01 16.15 -16.41
CA LEU A 103 -0.04 15.35 -15.76
C LEU A 103 0.09 13.85 -16.05
N ALA A 104 0.61 13.50 -17.24
CA ALA A 104 0.82 12.11 -17.64
C ALA A 104 1.98 11.42 -16.92
N ILE A 105 2.96 12.17 -16.40
CA ILE A 105 4.18 11.60 -15.76
C ILE A 105 4.42 12.07 -14.32
N GLY A 106 3.74 13.12 -13.87
CA GLY A 106 3.97 13.77 -12.58
C GLY A 106 3.49 12.97 -11.37
N GLY A 107 2.70 11.91 -11.57
CA GLY A 107 2.25 11.04 -10.49
C GLY A 107 3.39 10.28 -9.83
N GLY A 108 4.45 9.95 -10.58
CA GLY A 108 5.66 9.34 -10.03
C GLY A 108 6.31 10.24 -8.97
N ARG A 109 6.41 11.55 -9.24
CA ARG A 109 6.93 12.54 -8.28
C ARG A 109 6.06 12.65 -7.03
N LEU A 110 4.73 12.67 -7.21
CA LEU A 110 3.81 12.70 -6.08
C LEU A 110 3.94 11.46 -5.19
N GLU A 111 4.09 10.27 -5.78
CA GLU A 111 4.30 9.01 -5.06
C GLU A 111 5.66 8.97 -4.34
N GLU A 112 6.74 9.38 -5.01
CA GLU A 112 8.09 9.51 -4.42
C GLU A 112 8.04 10.40 -3.18
N LEU A 113 7.42 11.59 -3.30
CA LEU A 113 7.33 12.51 -2.17
C LEU A 113 6.41 12.00 -1.08
N PHE A 114 5.26 11.42 -1.42
CA PHE A 114 4.35 10.83 -0.43
C PHE A 114 5.06 9.79 0.44
N LEU A 115 5.80 8.86 -0.19
CA LEU A 115 6.54 7.81 0.53
C LEU A 115 7.77 8.33 1.27
N SER A 116 8.34 9.46 0.83
CA SER A 116 9.54 10.08 1.41
C SER A 116 9.24 11.23 2.37
N SER A 117 7.97 11.55 2.63
CA SER A 117 7.55 12.58 3.60
C SER A 117 6.50 12.06 4.57
N SER A 118 5.20 12.30 4.31
CA SER A 118 4.11 11.96 5.23
C SER A 118 4.09 10.48 5.59
N HIS A 119 4.21 9.58 4.61
CA HIS A 119 4.27 8.16 4.91
C HIS A 119 5.47 7.84 5.83
N ALA A 120 6.68 8.26 5.47
CA ALA A 120 7.87 7.99 6.27
C ALA A 120 7.79 8.52 7.71
N LYS A 121 7.24 9.73 7.91
CA LYS A 121 7.00 10.31 9.24
C LYS A 121 6.08 9.43 10.08
N PHE A 122 4.87 9.15 9.59
CA PHE A 122 3.88 8.37 10.36
C PHE A 122 4.29 6.92 10.52
N TYR A 123 4.86 6.32 9.47
CA TYR A 123 5.36 4.96 9.49
C TYR A 123 6.47 4.82 10.54
N SER A 124 7.43 5.75 10.60
CA SER A 124 8.47 5.75 11.63
C SER A 124 7.88 5.96 13.02
N ALA A 125 7.00 6.96 13.20
CA ALA A 125 6.42 7.29 14.50
C ALA A 125 5.63 6.11 15.08
N ILE A 126 4.70 5.54 14.31
CA ILE A 126 3.85 4.41 14.75
C ILE A 126 4.70 3.17 15.05
N ASN A 127 5.68 2.86 14.20
CA ASN A 127 6.58 1.73 14.43
C ASN A 127 7.57 1.94 15.59
N THR A 128 7.86 3.20 15.96
CA THR A 128 8.68 3.52 17.15
C THR A 128 7.93 3.24 18.44
N ILE A 129 6.65 3.66 18.50
CA ILE A 129 5.83 3.49 19.72
C ILE A 129 5.14 2.12 19.79
N VAL A 130 5.13 1.35 18.70
CA VAL A 130 4.65 -0.05 18.64
C VAL A 130 3.19 -0.20 19.12
N ILE A 131 2.34 0.80 18.83
CA ILE A 131 0.92 0.76 19.21
C ILE A 131 0.07 -0.04 18.21
N ALA A 132 0.50 -0.10 16.95
CA ALA A 132 -0.16 -0.81 15.86
C ALA A 132 0.90 -1.33 14.86
N PRO A 133 0.60 -2.40 14.11
CA PRO A 133 1.46 -2.86 13.03
C PRO A 133 1.32 -1.90 11.85
N CYS A 134 2.28 -0.99 11.69
CA CYS A 134 2.36 -0.14 10.51
C CYS A 134 3.31 -0.79 9.51
N VAL A 135 2.73 -1.60 8.62
CA VAL A 135 3.45 -2.43 7.65
C VAL A 135 2.83 -2.20 6.28
N VAL A 136 3.67 -2.23 5.26
CA VAL A 136 3.26 -2.25 3.85
C VAL A 136 3.87 -3.49 3.21
N GLY A 137 3.16 -4.15 2.31
CA GLY A 137 3.53 -5.41 1.63
C GLY A 137 4.71 -5.32 0.67
N LYS A 138 5.71 -4.46 0.93
CA LYS A 138 6.93 -4.33 0.14
C LYS A 138 8.03 -5.28 0.57
N SER A 139 8.27 -5.40 1.87
CA SER A 139 9.33 -6.23 2.44
C SER A 139 9.00 -6.55 3.90
N THR A 140 8.51 -7.77 4.11
CA THR A 140 8.09 -8.26 5.44
C THR A 140 8.59 -9.68 5.64
N MET A 141 9.27 -9.92 6.76
CA MET A 141 9.83 -11.22 7.12
C MET A 141 9.24 -11.72 8.44
N PHE A 142 8.85 -12.99 8.49
CA PHE A 142 8.24 -13.62 9.66
C PHE A 142 8.47 -15.13 9.67
N ARG A 143 8.04 -15.79 10.76
CA ARG A 143 8.09 -17.25 10.91
C ARG A 143 6.80 -17.89 10.39
N ARG A 144 6.96 -18.87 9.50
CA ARG A 144 5.89 -19.67 8.92
C ARG A 144 5.08 -20.39 9.98
N SER A 145 5.77 -21.07 10.90
CA SER A 145 5.19 -21.78 12.04
C SER A 145 4.27 -20.90 12.89
N HIS A 146 4.67 -19.63 13.11
CA HIS A 146 3.88 -18.67 13.87
C HIS A 146 2.60 -18.29 13.13
N LEU A 147 2.70 -17.98 11.83
CA LEU A 147 1.54 -17.62 11.04
C LEU A 147 0.58 -18.81 10.89
N ASP A 148 1.11 -20.00 10.62
CA ASP A 148 0.34 -21.24 10.48
C ASP A 148 -0.41 -21.58 11.77
N TYR A 149 0.23 -21.41 12.93
CA TYR A 149 -0.43 -21.60 14.23
C TYR A 149 -1.60 -20.62 14.42
N LEU A 150 -1.37 -19.32 14.18
CA LEU A 150 -2.37 -18.27 14.40
C LEU A 150 -3.56 -18.32 13.44
N THR A 151 -3.35 -18.93 12.28
CA THR A 151 -4.37 -19.10 11.23
C THR A 151 -4.94 -20.52 11.19
N SER A 152 -4.51 -21.39 12.12
CA SER A 152 -5.07 -22.73 12.24
C SER A 152 -6.56 -22.67 12.64
N PRO A 153 -7.38 -23.67 12.24
CA PRO A 153 -8.80 -23.72 12.65
C PRO A 153 -9.01 -23.76 14.17
N ALA A 154 -8.01 -24.18 14.93
CA ALA A 154 -8.07 -24.25 16.39
C ALA A 154 -7.91 -22.88 17.08
N VAL A 155 -7.26 -21.91 16.43
CA VAL A 155 -6.91 -20.60 17.01
C VAL A 155 -7.64 -19.46 16.32
N SER A 156 -7.78 -19.55 15.00
CA SER A 156 -8.34 -18.50 14.18
C SER A 156 -9.87 -18.42 14.29
N LYS A 157 -10.42 -17.24 13.96
CA LYS A 157 -11.87 -17.07 13.92
C LYS A 157 -12.47 -17.90 12.78
N PRO A 158 -13.66 -18.52 12.98
CA PRO A 158 -14.38 -19.21 11.91
C PRO A 158 -14.59 -18.30 10.70
N ARG A 159 -14.33 -18.83 9.49
CA ARG A 159 -14.57 -18.14 8.22
C ARG A 159 -15.57 -18.91 7.38
N ALA A 160 -16.26 -18.19 6.49
CA ALA A 160 -17.24 -18.75 5.56
C ALA A 160 -16.60 -19.71 4.54
N GLN A 161 -15.35 -19.43 4.12
CA GLN A 161 -14.57 -20.31 3.25
C GLN A 161 -13.42 -20.94 4.03
N LEU A 162 -13.28 -22.26 3.91
CA LEU A 162 -12.16 -22.98 4.50
C LEU A 162 -10.89 -22.69 3.69
N ARG A 163 -9.91 -22.08 4.34
CA ARG A 163 -8.59 -21.78 3.78
C ARG A 163 -7.52 -22.60 4.46
N ARG A 164 -6.40 -22.85 3.78
CA ARG A 164 -5.24 -23.47 4.42
C ARG A 164 -4.62 -22.49 5.42
N PRO A 165 -4.05 -22.97 6.54
CA PRO A 165 -3.29 -22.12 7.45
C PRO A 165 -2.12 -21.43 6.72
N GLY A 166 -1.70 -20.27 7.21
CA GLY A 166 -0.66 -19.45 6.65
C GLY A 166 -1.23 -18.31 5.82
N ILE A 167 -0.55 -17.98 4.72
CA ILE A 167 -0.96 -16.84 3.87
C ILE A 167 -2.26 -17.06 3.11
N ASP A 168 -2.66 -18.32 2.84
CA ASP A 168 -3.91 -18.62 2.14
C ASP A 168 -5.15 -18.19 2.96
N TYR A 169 -5.00 -18.13 4.29
CA TYR A 169 -6.02 -17.59 5.19
C TYR A 169 -6.45 -16.16 4.81
N PHE A 170 -5.57 -15.38 4.15
CA PHE A 170 -5.81 -13.99 3.78
C PHE A 170 -6.13 -13.80 2.29
N SER A 171 -6.30 -14.88 1.52
CA SER A 171 -6.53 -14.83 0.07
C SER A 171 -7.78 -14.04 -0.35
N ASP A 172 -8.76 -13.90 0.56
CA ASP A 172 -10.01 -13.18 0.32
C ASP A 172 -9.92 -11.67 0.62
N ASN A 173 -8.74 -11.19 1.03
CA ASN A 173 -8.51 -9.83 1.47
C ASN A 173 -7.61 -9.08 0.46
N ILE A 174 -7.96 -7.82 0.12
CA ILE A 174 -7.15 -6.94 -0.76
C ILE A 174 -5.93 -6.32 -0.02
N CYS A 175 -5.93 -6.38 1.30
CA CYS A 175 -4.87 -5.85 2.18
C CYS A 175 -4.29 -6.98 3.03
N GLU A 176 -3.99 -8.10 2.37
CA GLU A 176 -3.41 -9.29 2.99
C GLU A 176 -2.14 -8.96 3.76
N ASP A 177 -1.32 -8.05 3.25
CA ASP A 177 -0.08 -7.57 3.88
C ASP A 177 -0.31 -7.00 5.29
N HIS A 178 -1.27 -6.08 5.41
CA HIS A 178 -1.64 -5.46 6.66
C HIS A 178 -2.28 -6.48 7.61
N LEU A 179 -3.14 -7.36 7.11
CA LEU A 179 -3.83 -8.36 7.94
C LEU A 179 -2.89 -9.46 8.45
N ILE A 180 -1.89 -9.86 7.66
CA ILE A 180 -0.81 -10.76 8.13
C ILE A 180 -0.05 -10.07 9.26
N GLY A 181 0.33 -8.80 9.09
CA GLY A 181 0.98 -8.00 10.12
C GLY A 181 0.12 -7.88 11.39
N ASP A 182 -1.18 -7.63 11.24
CA ASP A 182 -2.13 -7.53 12.35
C ASP A 182 -2.32 -8.85 13.10
N CYS A 183 -2.42 -9.96 12.37
CA CYS A 183 -2.49 -11.30 12.91
C CYS A 183 -1.24 -11.61 13.77
N LEU A 184 -0.04 -11.37 13.25
CA LEU A 184 1.21 -11.62 13.97
C LEU A 184 1.41 -10.63 15.15
N PHE A 185 0.99 -9.38 15.00
CA PHE A 185 1.11 -8.36 16.03
C PHE A 185 0.21 -8.65 17.24
N LYS A 186 -1.05 -9.02 17.00
CA LYS A 186 -2.05 -9.30 18.06
C LYS A 186 -1.98 -10.74 18.59
N GLY A 187 -1.61 -11.68 17.73
CA GLY A 187 -1.54 -13.10 18.04
C GLY A 187 -0.57 -13.43 19.17
N LYS A 188 -0.63 -14.64 19.69
CA LYS A 188 0.32 -15.16 20.68
C LYS A 188 0.79 -16.53 20.21
N PRO A 189 1.83 -16.59 19.36
CA PRO A 189 2.39 -17.89 18.96
C PRO A 189 2.99 -18.60 20.20
N PRO A 190 3.20 -19.93 20.13
CA PRO A 190 3.86 -20.66 21.20
C PRO A 190 5.27 -20.12 21.42
N VAL A 191 5.60 -19.78 22.66
CA VAL A 191 6.87 -19.18 23.07
C VAL A 191 7.51 -20.10 24.12
N LYS A 192 8.84 -20.29 24.05
CA LYS A 192 9.55 -21.07 25.07
C LYS A 192 9.77 -20.23 26.33
N VAL A 193 9.76 -20.88 27.48
CA VAL A 193 10.01 -20.24 28.77
C VAL A 193 11.42 -19.62 28.75
N GLY A 194 11.52 -18.32 29.08
CA GLY A 194 12.77 -17.56 29.09
C GLY A 194 13.02 -16.70 27.85
N GLU A 195 12.27 -16.86 26.76
CA GLU A 195 12.46 -16.05 25.55
C GLU A 195 11.80 -14.66 25.66
N ARG A 196 12.50 -13.61 25.21
CA ARG A 196 11.98 -12.24 25.15
C ARG A 196 11.44 -11.93 23.76
N TRP A 197 10.15 -11.66 23.67
CA TRP A 197 9.46 -11.40 22.40
C TRP A 197 8.92 -9.97 22.28
N GLY A 198 9.26 -9.31 21.18
CA GLY A 198 8.60 -8.12 20.67
C GLY A 198 7.50 -8.46 19.66
N ARG A 199 6.49 -7.59 19.56
CA ARG A 199 5.41 -7.76 18.57
C ARG A 199 5.95 -7.68 17.15
N HIS A 200 6.69 -6.61 16.84
CA HIS A 200 7.35 -6.43 15.56
C HIS A 200 8.47 -5.40 15.62
N ARG A 201 9.28 -5.30 14.55
CA ARG A 201 10.35 -4.30 14.43
C ARG A 201 10.49 -3.76 13.01
N LEU A 202 10.54 -2.43 12.92
CA LEU A 202 11.09 -1.74 11.75
C LEU A 202 12.63 -1.84 11.81
N VAL A 203 13.23 -2.43 10.78
CA VAL A 203 14.69 -2.51 10.66
C VAL A 203 15.22 -1.15 10.20
N TYR A 204 15.65 -0.34 11.16
CA TYR A 204 16.16 1.02 10.90
C TYR A 204 17.46 0.99 10.08
N GLY A 205 17.59 1.96 9.17
CA GLY A 205 18.72 2.05 8.24
C GLY A 205 18.45 1.34 6.91
N ASP A 206 17.76 0.21 6.92
CA ASP A 206 17.48 -0.54 5.69
C ASP A 206 16.20 -0.05 5.01
N LEU A 207 16.30 0.21 3.70
CA LEU A 207 15.22 0.72 2.87
C LEU A 207 14.76 -0.33 1.85
N ALA A 208 13.45 -0.39 1.64
CA ALA A 208 12.83 -1.09 0.53
C ALA A 208 12.54 -0.09 -0.59
N ILE A 209 13.36 -0.09 -1.65
CA ILE A 209 13.36 0.94 -2.68
C ILE A 209 12.57 0.45 -3.90
N GLN A 210 11.48 1.13 -4.23
CA GLN A 210 10.69 0.84 -5.42
C GLN A 210 10.95 1.88 -6.52
N PRO A 211 11.54 1.52 -7.66
CA PRO A 211 11.52 2.38 -8.84
C PRO A 211 10.10 2.49 -9.40
N VAL A 212 9.69 3.70 -9.78
CA VAL A 212 8.44 3.97 -10.49
C VAL A 212 8.76 4.80 -11.72
N ALA A 213 8.20 4.41 -12.87
CA ALA A 213 8.33 5.16 -14.11
C ALA A 213 6.96 5.46 -14.69
N ARG A 214 6.83 6.60 -15.37
CA ARG A 214 5.67 6.95 -16.23
C ARG A 214 4.30 6.85 -15.54
N MET A 215 4.25 7.19 -14.25
CA MET A 215 3.00 7.20 -13.48
C MET A 215 2.29 8.55 -13.61
N SER A 216 1.04 8.53 -14.08
CA SER A 216 0.22 9.75 -14.19
C SER A 216 -0.29 10.23 -12.83
N VAL A 217 -0.62 11.52 -12.75
CA VAL A 217 -1.24 12.10 -11.55
C VAL A 217 -2.58 11.42 -11.25
N GLU A 218 -3.33 11.03 -12.29
CA GLU A 218 -4.57 10.27 -12.12
C GLU A 218 -4.31 8.89 -11.50
N ALA A 219 -3.29 8.17 -11.98
CA ALA A 219 -2.90 6.88 -11.41
C ALA A 219 -2.47 7.01 -9.94
N TYR A 220 -1.78 8.10 -9.58
CA TYR A 220 -1.46 8.44 -8.20
C TYR A 220 -2.72 8.65 -7.34
N ILE A 221 -3.65 9.47 -7.82
CA ILE A 221 -4.92 9.73 -7.12
C ILE A 221 -5.71 8.43 -6.91
N HIS A 222 -5.91 7.63 -7.97
CA HIS A 222 -6.63 6.35 -7.89
C HIS A 222 -5.96 5.38 -6.91
N ARG A 223 -4.63 5.31 -6.91
CA ARG A 223 -3.86 4.48 -5.98
C ARG A 223 -4.09 4.90 -4.53
N ARG A 224 -4.00 6.19 -4.23
CA ARG A 224 -4.22 6.73 -2.88
C ARG A 224 -5.67 6.54 -2.42
N ILE A 225 -6.64 6.77 -3.31
CA ILE A 225 -8.07 6.51 -3.03
C ILE A 225 -8.30 5.05 -2.68
N ARG A 226 -7.73 4.12 -3.46
CA ARG A 226 -7.82 2.68 -3.18
C ARG A 226 -7.28 2.34 -1.79
N TRP A 227 -6.09 2.83 -1.44
CA TRP A 227 -5.50 2.57 -0.13
C TRP A 227 -6.36 3.09 1.01
N LEU A 228 -6.94 4.29 0.88
CA LEU A 228 -7.83 4.86 1.90
C LEU A 228 -9.16 4.12 2.00
N ARG A 229 -9.75 3.72 0.87
CA ARG A 229 -10.99 2.92 0.85
C ARG A 229 -10.85 1.57 1.52
N VAL A 230 -9.66 0.97 1.44
CA VAL A 230 -9.37 -0.28 2.16
C VAL A 230 -9.09 0.02 3.64
N ARG A 231 -8.27 1.03 3.94
CA ARG A 231 -7.88 1.40 5.31
C ARG A 231 -9.04 1.86 6.19
N LYS A 232 -10.09 2.47 5.63
CA LYS A 232 -11.28 2.83 6.44
C LYS A 232 -12.00 1.63 7.04
N TYR A 233 -11.82 0.42 6.48
CA TYR A 233 -12.39 -0.81 7.04
C TYR A 233 -11.41 -1.56 7.95
N THR A 234 -10.10 -1.47 7.70
CA THR A 234 -9.10 -2.18 8.52
C THR A 234 -8.60 -1.37 9.72
N VAL A 235 -8.41 -0.07 9.54
CA VAL A 235 -7.86 0.87 10.53
C VAL A 235 -8.64 2.19 10.53
N LEU A 236 -9.94 2.11 10.82
CA LEU A 236 -10.88 3.24 10.75
C LEU A 236 -10.41 4.48 11.52
N LEU A 237 -9.99 4.31 12.77
CA LEU A 237 -9.58 5.46 13.61
C LEU A 237 -8.38 6.20 13.02
N ALA A 238 -7.36 5.46 12.58
CA ALA A 238 -6.20 6.04 11.90
C ALA A 238 -6.60 6.74 10.60
N THR A 239 -7.54 6.16 9.86
CA THR A 239 -8.05 6.74 8.60
C THR A 239 -8.85 8.03 8.83
N LEU A 240 -9.60 8.12 9.94
CA LEU A 240 -10.35 9.33 10.30
C LEU A 240 -9.44 10.51 10.66
N VAL A 241 -8.31 10.23 11.32
CA VAL A 241 -7.37 11.28 11.74
C VAL A 241 -6.36 11.65 10.64
N GLU A 242 -6.14 10.81 9.62
CA GLU A 242 -5.20 11.04 8.51
C GLU A 242 -5.23 12.49 7.96
N PRO A 243 -6.38 13.09 7.57
CA PRO A 243 -6.38 14.43 6.99
C PRO A 243 -5.96 15.51 7.99
N GLY A 244 -6.27 15.32 9.28
CA GLY A 244 -5.89 16.26 10.36
C GLY A 244 -4.39 16.24 10.68
N THR A 245 -3.67 15.25 10.17
CA THR A 245 -2.22 15.11 10.35
C THR A 245 -1.39 15.62 9.15
N GLU A 246 -2.05 16.04 8.07
CA GLU A 246 -1.41 16.62 6.90
C GLU A 246 -1.16 18.12 7.07
N SER A 247 -0.12 18.64 6.42
CA SER A 247 0.45 19.93 6.80
C SER A 247 -0.55 21.08 6.66
N PHE A 248 -1.39 21.08 5.62
CA PHE A 248 -2.31 22.17 5.34
C PHE A 248 -3.42 22.27 6.38
N LEU A 249 -4.17 21.18 6.58
CA LEU A 249 -5.27 21.17 7.54
C LEU A 249 -4.77 21.27 8.99
N CYS A 250 -3.66 20.59 9.30
CA CYS A 250 -3.02 20.68 10.62
C CYS A 250 -2.57 22.13 10.93
N SER A 251 -1.93 22.80 9.97
CA SER A 251 -1.51 24.21 10.12
C SER A 251 -2.71 25.14 10.26
N THR A 252 -3.83 24.86 9.59
CA THR A 252 -5.08 25.63 9.74
C THR A 252 -5.68 25.48 11.15
N TYR A 253 -5.67 24.28 11.73
CA TYR A 253 -6.11 24.07 13.11
C TYR A 253 -5.22 24.81 14.11
N LEU A 254 -3.89 24.75 13.92
CA LEU A 254 -2.94 25.48 14.74
C LEU A 254 -3.16 26.99 14.64
N SER A 255 -3.23 27.53 13.42
CA SER A 255 -3.40 28.96 13.19
C SER A 255 -4.71 29.45 13.80
N PHE A 256 -5.81 28.73 13.60
CA PHE A 256 -7.11 29.05 14.19
C PHE A 256 -7.09 29.00 15.72
N GLY A 257 -6.43 27.99 16.30
CA GLY A 257 -6.27 27.87 17.75
C GLY A 257 -5.55 29.07 18.34
N LEU A 258 -4.44 29.50 17.72
CA LEU A 258 -3.62 30.61 18.21
C LEU A 258 -4.21 32.00 17.92
N SER A 259 -4.83 32.20 16.75
CA SER A 259 -5.38 33.50 16.38
C SER A 259 -6.80 33.73 16.90
N THR A 260 -7.58 32.69 17.15
CA THR A 260 -9.03 32.85 17.41
C THR A 260 -9.46 32.29 18.77
N LEU A 261 -8.95 31.13 19.18
CA LEU A 261 -9.33 30.53 20.46
C LEU A 261 -8.49 31.07 21.63
N LEU A 262 -7.18 31.19 21.45
CA LEU A 262 -6.27 31.68 22.50
C LEU A 262 -6.60 33.09 23.00
N PRO A 263 -6.99 34.08 22.15
CA PRO A 263 -7.41 35.40 22.60
C PRO A 263 -8.63 35.41 23.53
N ARG A 264 -9.51 34.39 23.45
CA ARG A 264 -10.65 34.26 24.36
C ARG A 264 -10.20 33.92 25.78
N HIS A 265 -9.09 33.22 25.92
CA HIS A 265 -8.49 32.85 27.20
C HIS A 265 -7.47 33.87 27.69
N LEU A 266 -6.86 34.65 26.79
CA LEU A 266 -5.88 35.70 27.09
C LEU A 266 -6.28 37.05 26.45
N PRO A 267 -7.29 37.75 27.00
CA PRO A 267 -7.84 38.98 26.41
C PRO A 267 -6.80 40.08 26.20
N GLN A 268 -5.76 40.11 27.03
CA GLN A 268 -4.65 41.08 26.96
C GLN A 268 -3.88 41.04 25.64
N TYR A 269 -3.89 39.91 24.93
CA TYR A 269 -3.20 39.76 23.63
C TYR A 269 -4.16 39.78 22.45
N ALA A 270 -5.46 39.99 22.67
CA ALA A 270 -6.48 39.85 21.64
C ALA A 270 -6.31 40.84 20.48
N GLY A 271 -5.87 42.07 20.75
CA GLY A 271 -5.64 43.08 19.71
C GLY A 271 -4.57 42.68 18.69
N TYR A 272 -3.58 41.88 19.10
CA TYR A 272 -2.51 41.40 18.22
C TYR A 272 -2.88 40.07 17.55
N LEU A 273 -3.43 39.13 18.32
CA LEU A 273 -3.66 37.75 17.89
C LEU A 273 -4.95 37.56 17.08
N ASN A 274 -6.02 38.29 17.39
CA ASN A 274 -7.32 38.14 16.73
C ASN A 274 -7.39 38.94 15.41
N THR A 275 -6.42 38.69 14.53
CA THR A 275 -6.29 39.35 13.23
C THR A 275 -6.05 38.33 12.13
N TRP A 276 -6.49 38.64 10.92
CA TRP A 276 -6.19 37.83 9.74
C TRP A 276 -4.67 37.72 9.50
N SER A 277 -3.92 38.80 9.76
CA SER A 277 -2.46 38.81 9.63
C SER A 277 -1.80 37.83 10.59
N ALA A 278 -2.20 37.78 11.86
CA ALA A 278 -1.70 36.79 12.82
C ALA A 278 -2.04 35.36 12.40
N LEU A 279 -3.27 35.11 11.92
CA LEU A 279 -3.68 33.80 11.40
C LEU A 279 -2.79 33.35 10.24
N PHE A 280 -2.62 34.21 9.22
CA PHE A 280 -1.76 33.90 8.08
C PHE A 280 -0.29 33.75 8.47
N ALA A 281 0.20 34.54 9.44
CA ALA A 281 1.57 34.43 9.93
C ALA A 281 1.82 33.08 10.64
N PHE A 282 0.94 32.67 11.56
CA PHE A 282 1.03 31.37 12.23
C PHE A 282 0.93 30.21 11.24
N TRP A 283 -0.01 30.30 10.30
CA TRP A 283 -0.16 29.29 9.25
C TRP A 283 1.11 29.19 8.39
N SER A 284 1.63 30.32 7.91
CA SER A 284 2.82 30.37 7.05
C SER A 284 4.07 29.87 7.79
N LEU A 285 4.23 30.22 9.07
CA LEU A 285 5.33 29.73 9.90
C LEU A 285 5.24 28.20 10.09
N SER A 286 4.04 27.67 10.33
CA SER A 286 3.81 26.23 10.45
C SER A 286 4.10 25.50 9.14
N ILE A 287 3.65 26.03 8.00
CA ILE A 287 3.94 25.49 6.68
C ILE A 287 5.44 25.52 6.38
N ALA A 288 6.13 26.63 6.68
CA ALA A 288 7.58 26.73 6.52
C ALA A 288 8.32 25.66 7.36
N PHE A 289 7.86 25.41 8.58
CA PHE A 289 8.39 24.34 9.42
C PHE A 289 8.17 22.95 8.79
N TRP A 290 6.97 22.67 8.28
CA TRP A 290 6.68 21.42 7.56
C TRP A 290 7.58 21.22 6.34
N VAL A 291 7.76 22.27 5.54
CA VAL A 291 8.64 22.26 4.36
C VAL A 291 10.07 21.92 4.75
N VAL A 292 10.61 22.54 5.81
CA VAL A 292 11.97 22.27 6.29
C VAL A 292 12.11 20.81 6.75
N ILE A 293 11.18 20.31 7.56
CA ILE A 293 11.23 18.93 8.06
C ILE A 293 11.12 17.91 6.92
N ASP A 294 10.18 18.10 6.00
CA ASP A 294 9.98 17.18 4.88
C ASP A 294 11.16 17.23 3.90
N TRP A 295 11.77 18.39 3.71
CA TRP A 295 12.98 18.53 2.89
C TRP A 295 14.16 17.78 3.51
N LEU A 296 14.42 17.99 4.80
CA LEU A 296 15.50 17.28 5.51
C LEU A 296 15.28 15.77 5.51
N LEU A 297 14.03 15.32 5.71
CA LEU A 297 13.68 13.90 5.67
C LEU A 297 13.90 13.32 4.27
N TYR A 298 13.46 14.02 3.23
CA TYR A 298 13.69 13.63 1.84
C TYR A 298 15.18 13.47 1.54
N LEU A 299 16.00 14.46 1.90
CA LEU A 299 17.45 14.41 1.71
C LEU A 299 18.08 13.21 2.43
N LYS A 300 17.64 12.90 3.65
CA LYS A 300 18.17 11.75 4.41
C LYS A 300 17.79 10.42 3.76
N LEU A 301 16.52 10.22 3.41
CA LEU A 301 16.04 8.98 2.81
C LEU A 301 16.65 8.72 1.43
N HIS A 302 16.90 9.77 0.64
CA HIS A 302 17.48 9.66 -0.72
C HIS A 302 19.01 9.81 -0.76
N SER A 303 19.67 9.94 0.39
CA SER A 303 21.14 10.09 0.45
C SER A 303 21.92 8.81 0.14
N ALA A 304 21.25 7.66 0.11
CA ALA A 304 21.87 6.33 0.08
C ALA A 304 22.85 6.05 1.24
N ALA A 305 22.90 6.89 2.28
CA ALA A 305 23.90 6.80 3.34
C ALA A 305 23.82 5.49 4.15
N ALA A 306 22.69 4.80 4.11
CA ALA A 306 22.48 3.53 4.80
C ALA A 306 22.59 2.31 3.86
N LEU A 307 22.88 2.52 2.57
CA LEU A 307 23.05 1.43 1.61
C LEU A 307 24.51 0.97 1.57
N GLU A 308 24.71 -0.34 1.64
CA GLU A 308 25.97 -0.97 1.26
C GLU A 308 26.05 -1.02 -0.26
N VAL A 309 26.68 -0.01 -0.86
CA VAL A 309 26.84 0.11 -2.32
C VAL A 309 27.86 -0.92 -2.83
N ASP A 310 27.45 -1.68 -3.82
CA ASP A 310 28.27 -2.66 -4.54
C ASP A 310 28.09 -2.54 -6.07
N GLU A 311 28.75 -3.42 -6.83
CA GLU A 311 28.69 -3.46 -8.30
C GLU A 311 27.28 -3.76 -8.83
N HIS A 312 26.42 -4.41 -8.04
CA HIS A 312 25.05 -4.77 -8.42
C HIS A 312 24.02 -3.73 -7.96
N THR A 313 24.46 -2.62 -7.37
CA THR A 313 23.57 -1.57 -6.89
C THR A 313 23.07 -0.74 -8.07
N PRO A 314 21.74 -0.69 -8.33
CA PRO A 314 21.19 -0.02 -9.49
C PRO A 314 21.28 1.50 -9.36
N SER A 315 21.36 2.20 -10.49
CA SER A 315 21.51 3.66 -10.56
C SER A 315 20.38 4.42 -9.85
N PHE A 316 19.15 3.89 -9.88
CA PHE A 316 18.02 4.52 -9.20
C PHE A 316 18.17 4.51 -7.67
N ALA A 317 18.87 3.54 -7.08
CA ALA A 317 19.11 3.45 -5.64
C ALA A 317 20.28 4.35 -5.19
N LEU A 318 21.12 4.77 -6.12
CA LEU A 318 22.25 5.66 -5.86
C LEU A 318 21.82 7.13 -5.78
N PRO A 319 22.59 7.96 -5.07
CA PRO A 319 22.39 9.41 -5.09
C PRO A 319 22.65 9.92 -6.52
N HIS A 320 21.94 10.97 -6.94
CA HIS A 320 21.98 11.42 -8.33
C HIS A 320 23.43 11.78 -8.76
N PRO A 321 23.92 11.30 -9.92
CA PRO A 321 25.31 11.50 -10.36
C PRO A 321 25.81 12.94 -10.45
N ARG A 322 24.91 13.95 -10.55
CA ARG A 322 25.28 15.37 -10.46
C ARG A 322 25.94 15.74 -9.13
N PHE A 323 25.74 14.94 -8.09
CA PHE A 323 26.29 15.15 -6.75
C PHE A 323 27.29 14.07 -6.32
N ALA A 324 27.56 13.06 -7.15
CA ALA A 324 28.52 11.99 -6.84
C ALA A 324 29.98 12.51 -6.68
N ARG A 325 30.30 13.69 -7.22
CA ARG A 325 31.64 14.29 -7.16
C ARG A 325 31.90 15.19 -5.95
N VAL A 326 30.88 15.51 -5.15
CA VAL A 326 31.02 16.35 -3.96
C VAL A 326 30.50 15.55 -2.78
N ARG A 327 31.31 15.34 -1.73
CA ARG A 327 30.90 14.75 -0.43
C ARG A 327 29.84 15.58 0.33
N ALA A 328 29.05 16.39 -0.37
CA ALA A 328 28.00 17.22 0.18
C ALA A 328 26.65 16.53 -0.03
N PHE A 329 25.72 16.76 0.90
CA PHE A 329 24.32 16.35 0.87
C PHE A 329 23.62 16.80 -0.43
N GLY A 330 23.76 16.01 -1.49
CA GLY A 330 23.17 16.29 -2.80
C GLY A 330 21.73 15.81 -2.87
N ALA A 331 20.81 16.72 -3.11
CA ALA A 331 19.40 16.38 -3.31
C ALA A 331 19.20 15.68 -4.66
N ARG A 332 18.50 14.54 -4.69
CA ARG A 332 18.14 13.89 -5.97
C ARG A 332 17.34 14.83 -6.89
N ARG A 333 16.54 15.72 -6.30
CA ARG A 333 15.79 16.76 -6.99
C ARG A 333 16.21 18.14 -6.50
N PRO A 334 16.32 19.15 -7.37
CA PRO A 334 16.50 20.52 -6.90
C PRO A 334 15.27 20.95 -6.08
N PHE A 335 15.49 21.87 -5.14
CA PHE A 335 14.46 22.27 -4.18
C PHE A 335 13.16 22.73 -4.82
N HIS A 336 13.21 23.46 -5.93
CA HIS A 336 11.99 23.97 -6.60
C HIS A 336 11.14 22.84 -7.20
N GLU A 337 11.75 21.84 -7.86
CA GLU A 337 11.03 20.67 -8.38
C GLU A 337 10.38 19.89 -7.23
N TRP A 338 11.14 19.67 -6.16
CA TRP A 338 10.63 19.02 -4.96
C TRP A 338 9.50 19.83 -4.32
N PHE A 339 9.64 21.14 -4.19
CA PHE A 339 8.66 22.01 -3.53
C PHE A 339 7.34 22.05 -4.29
N LEU A 340 7.38 22.12 -5.63
CA LEU A 340 6.17 22.06 -6.46
C LEU A 340 5.45 20.71 -6.33
N ALA A 341 6.19 19.60 -6.32
CA ALA A 341 5.61 18.28 -6.08
C ALA A 341 5.06 18.14 -4.65
N TRP A 342 5.77 18.70 -3.65
CA TRP A 342 5.36 18.70 -2.25
C TRP A 342 4.05 19.45 -2.08
N LEU A 343 3.96 20.63 -2.69
CA LEU A 343 2.77 21.48 -2.72
C LEU A 343 1.59 20.75 -3.37
N GLY A 344 1.79 20.16 -4.55
CA GLY A 344 0.75 19.38 -5.22
C GLY A 344 0.27 18.19 -4.39
N ARG A 345 1.20 17.51 -3.71
CA ARG A 345 0.88 16.37 -2.85
C ARG A 345 0.06 16.79 -1.63
N GLU A 346 0.44 17.87 -0.94
CA GLU A 346 -0.30 18.40 0.22
C GLU A 346 -1.68 18.95 -0.18
N ALA A 347 -1.77 19.62 -1.34
CA ALA A 347 -3.04 20.14 -1.87
C ALA A 347 -4.03 19.02 -2.25
N LEU A 348 -3.55 17.91 -2.80
CA LEU A 348 -4.38 16.76 -3.19
C LEU A 348 -4.83 15.90 -2.01
N ALA A 349 -4.20 16.04 -0.85
CA ALA A 349 -4.30 15.10 0.24
C ALA A 349 -5.71 15.06 0.87
N LEU A 350 -6.27 16.21 1.23
CA LEU A 350 -7.66 16.33 1.72
C LEU A 350 -8.72 15.97 0.66
N PRO A 351 -8.65 16.45 -0.60
CA PRO A 351 -9.57 16.02 -1.66
C PRO A 351 -9.58 14.50 -1.90
N ILE A 352 -8.41 13.87 -1.93
CA ILE A 352 -8.28 12.40 -2.04
C ILE A 352 -8.97 11.73 -0.86
N TRP A 353 -8.76 12.25 0.36
CA TRP A 353 -9.39 11.71 1.56
C TRP A 353 -10.92 11.80 1.51
N LEU A 354 -11.47 12.97 1.17
CA LEU A 354 -12.91 13.17 1.02
C LEU A 354 -13.51 12.21 -0.02
N CYS A 355 -12.86 12.09 -1.18
CA CYS A 355 -13.29 11.19 -2.25
C CYS A 355 -13.24 9.72 -1.83
N ALA A 356 -12.20 9.30 -1.10
CA ALA A 356 -12.07 7.91 -0.65
C ALA A 356 -13.03 7.56 0.48
N PHE A 357 -13.23 8.48 1.42
CA PHE A 357 -14.06 8.25 2.60
C PHE A 357 -15.54 8.24 2.22
N TYR A 358 -16.01 9.26 1.52
CA TYR A 358 -17.42 9.43 1.12
C TYR A 358 -17.78 8.78 -0.21
N GLY A 359 -16.84 8.60 -1.14
CA GLY A 359 -17.08 8.04 -2.48
C GLY A 359 -17.26 6.53 -2.55
N GLY A 360 -17.84 5.90 -1.53
CA GLY A 360 -18.19 4.47 -1.52
C GLY A 360 -17.05 3.50 -1.17
N SER A 361 -17.30 2.20 -1.31
CA SER A 361 -16.39 1.11 -0.90
C SER A 361 -15.88 0.23 -2.05
N THR A 362 -16.07 0.71 -3.28
CA THR A 362 -15.62 0.01 -4.49
C THR A 362 -14.17 0.34 -4.78
N VAL A 363 -13.40 -0.67 -5.18
CA VAL A 363 -11.98 -0.58 -5.48
C VAL A 363 -11.73 -1.27 -6.81
N VAL A 364 -11.06 -0.57 -7.72
CA VAL A 364 -10.58 -1.18 -8.97
C VAL A 364 -9.17 -1.73 -8.73
N TRP A 365 -8.98 -3.00 -9.04
CA TRP A 365 -7.72 -3.71 -8.90
C TRP A 365 -7.61 -4.79 -9.97
N ARG A 366 -6.52 -4.81 -10.74
CA ARG A 366 -6.26 -5.78 -11.83
C ARG A 366 -7.49 -5.95 -12.76
N ASP A 367 -7.98 -4.84 -13.29
CA ASP A 367 -9.13 -4.76 -14.22
C ASP A 367 -10.46 -5.33 -13.69
N HIS A 368 -10.54 -5.50 -12.37
CA HIS A 368 -11.72 -5.97 -11.68
C HIS A 368 -12.15 -4.96 -10.62
N THR A 369 -13.47 -4.79 -10.51
CA THR A 369 -14.06 -3.96 -9.47
C THR A 369 -14.46 -4.85 -8.29
N PHE A 370 -13.92 -4.54 -7.12
CA PHE A 370 -14.22 -5.21 -5.86
C PHE A 370 -15.00 -4.28 -4.95
N ARG A 371 -15.91 -4.84 -4.15
CA ARG A 371 -16.52 -4.16 -3.01
C ARG A 371 -15.86 -4.69 -1.74
N VAL A 372 -15.31 -3.77 -0.95
CA VAL A 372 -14.75 -4.09 0.37
C VAL A 372 -15.80 -3.77 1.42
N GLY A 373 -16.09 -4.74 2.28
CA GLY A 373 -17.01 -4.63 3.41
C GLY A 373 -16.29 -4.45 4.76
N MET A 374 -17.08 -4.36 5.84
CA MET A 374 -16.57 -4.36 7.21
C MET A 374 -15.97 -5.71 7.64
N ASP A 375 -16.32 -6.77 6.93
CA ASP A 375 -15.70 -8.10 7.03
C ASP A 375 -14.27 -8.13 6.44
N MET A 376 -13.82 -7.03 5.83
CA MET A 376 -12.54 -6.85 5.15
C MET A 376 -12.36 -7.78 3.94
N ILE A 377 -13.41 -8.49 3.52
CA ILE A 377 -13.40 -9.41 2.39
C ILE A 377 -13.67 -8.62 1.11
N ALA A 378 -12.91 -8.92 0.07
CA ALA A 378 -13.07 -8.32 -1.25
C ALA A 378 -14.02 -9.17 -2.11
N THR A 379 -15.23 -8.67 -2.35
CA THR A 379 -16.21 -9.34 -3.21
C THR A 379 -16.15 -8.75 -4.61
N LYS A 380 -15.84 -9.57 -5.62
CA LYS A 380 -15.82 -9.13 -7.03
C LYS A 380 -17.24 -8.79 -7.46
N ILE A 381 -17.44 -7.62 -8.07
CA ILE A 381 -18.72 -7.22 -8.65
C ILE A 381 -18.75 -7.72 -10.11
N PRO A 382 -19.67 -8.63 -10.48
CA PRO A 382 -19.79 -9.09 -11.86
C PRO A 382 -20.22 -7.94 -12.79
N GLY A 383 -19.57 -7.81 -13.96
CA GLY A 383 -20.09 -6.97 -15.07
C GLY A 383 -19.60 -5.52 -15.17
N LYS A 384 -18.63 -5.04 -14.38
CA LYS A 384 -17.98 -3.73 -14.59
C LYS A 384 -16.47 -3.90 -14.84
N ILE A 385 -16.12 -4.21 -16.09
CA ILE A 385 -14.79 -3.93 -16.63
C ILE A 385 -14.83 -2.47 -17.07
N LEU A 386 -14.21 -1.57 -16.30
CA LEU A 386 -14.11 -0.18 -16.70
C LEU A 386 -12.87 -0.06 -17.59
N HIS A 387 -13.04 -0.15 -18.90
CA HIS A 387 -12.03 0.38 -19.82
C HIS A 387 -11.98 1.89 -19.62
N SER A 388 -10.85 2.40 -19.15
CA SER A 388 -10.60 3.84 -19.12
C SER A 388 -10.40 4.31 -20.56
N GLY A 389 -11.48 4.77 -21.17
CA GLY A 389 -11.51 5.36 -22.50
C GLY A 389 -12.82 6.11 -22.65
N ASN A 390 -12.72 7.43 -22.85
CA ASN A 390 -13.76 8.39 -23.16
C ASN A 390 -15.16 7.83 -23.46
N GLU A 391 -16.19 8.29 -22.73
CA GLU A 391 -17.42 8.78 -23.37
C GLU A 391 -18.35 9.53 -22.39
N THR A 392 -18.50 10.83 -22.71
CA THR A 392 -19.66 11.72 -22.64
C THR A 392 -20.89 11.36 -21.80
N MET A 393 -21.26 12.35 -20.97
CA MET A 393 -22.60 12.55 -20.41
C MET A 393 -23.69 12.35 -21.47
N GLY A 394 -24.62 11.43 -21.20
CA GLY A 394 -25.92 11.34 -21.85
C GLY A 394 -27.02 11.45 -20.79
N LEU A 395 -27.57 12.65 -20.64
CA LEU A 395 -28.86 12.87 -19.99
C LEU A 395 -29.95 12.04 -20.69
N ARG A 396 -30.75 11.30 -19.93
CA ARG A 396 -32.16 11.09 -20.29
C ARG A 396 -33.04 10.91 -19.07
N SER A 397 -33.76 11.99 -18.80
CA SER A 397 -35.08 11.99 -18.16
C SER A 397 -36.01 11.03 -18.90
N GLN A 398 -36.79 10.24 -18.17
CA GLN A 398 -38.20 10.07 -18.44
C GLN A 398 -38.95 9.59 -17.20
N SER A 399 -39.71 10.53 -16.62
CA SER A 399 -40.87 10.26 -15.79
C SER A 399 -42.03 9.79 -16.68
N GLN A 400 -42.71 8.70 -16.33
CA GLN A 400 -44.16 8.58 -16.50
C GLN A 400 -44.73 7.51 -15.57
N THR A 401 -45.48 7.99 -14.60
CA THR A 401 -46.48 7.29 -13.78
C THR A 401 -47.75 7.06 -14.59
N LYS A 402 -48.37 5.86 -14.52
CA LYS A 402 -49.65 5.58 -13.83
C LYS A 402 -50.32 4.27 -14.27
N ASP A 403 -50.74 3.56 -13.23
CA ASP A 403 -52.00 2.82 -13.02
C ASP A 403 -52.46 1.69 -13.96
N GLY A 404 -52.72 0.53 -13.35
CA GLY A 404 -53.60 -0.47 -13.97
C GLY A 404 -53.67 -1.85 -13.32
N ARG A 405 -54.44 -1.95 -12.22
CA ARG A 405 -55.27 -3.11 -11.82
C ARG A 405 -54.65 -4.33 -11.10
N GLN A 406 -55.08 -4.47 -9.84
CA GLN A 406 -55.16 -5.71 -9.06
C GLN A 406 -56.36 -6.58 -9.48
N SER A 407 -56.17 -7.90 -9.44
CA SER A 407 -57.11 -8.99 -9.08
C SER A 407 -56.33 -10.30 -9.27
N GLY A 408 -56.36 -11.35 -8.45
CA GLY A 408 -57.17 -11.69 -7.29
C GLY A 408 -56.57 -12.94 -6.60
N TYR A 409 -57.10 -13.25 -5.43
CA TYR A 409 -56.75 -14.38 -4.56
C TYR A 409 -57.30 -15.73 -5.06
N GLY A 410 -56.64 -16.83 -4.67
CA GLY A 410 -57.16 -18.22 -4.68
C GLY A 410 -56.02 -19.23 -4.86
N ALA A 411 -55.43 -19.80 -3.81
CA ALA A 411 -55.90 -20.94 -3.00
C ALA A 411 -55.49 -22.33 -3.58
N LEU A 412 -54.58 -22.97 -2.82
CA LEU A 412 -54.57 -24.37 -2.39
C LEU A 412 -54.18 -25.54 -3.33
N ASP A 413 -53.38 -26.41 -2.69
CA ASP A 413 -53.28 -27.88 -2.75
C ASP A 413 -52.24 -28.61 -3.64
N ASP A 414 -51.30 -29.21 -2.90
CA ASP A 414 -50.89 -30.61 -2.88
C ASP A 414 -50.12 -31.29 -4.03
N SER A 415 -48.88 -31.64 -3.65
CA SER A 415 -48.34 -33.01 -3.59
C SER A 415 -47.57 -33.61 -4.78
N SER A 416 -46.51 -34.34 -4.37
CA SER A 416 -45.82 -35.46 -5.03
C SER A 416 -44.63 -35.17 -5.97
N GLY A 417 -43.52 -35.87 -5.71
CA GLY A 417 -42.41 -36.04 -6.66
C GLY A 417 -41.02 -36.02 -6.04
N GLY A 418 -40.61 -37.09 -5.34
CA GLY A 418 -39.22 -37.30 -4.96
C GLY A 418 -38.35 -37.74 -6.15
N SER A 419 -37.04 -37.46 -6.10
CA SER A 419 -35.99 -38.43 -6.43
C SER A 419 -34.60 -37.89 -6.07
N THR A 420 -33.82 -38.81 -5.51
CA THR A 420 -32.42 -38.78 -5.09
C THR A 420 -31.42 -38.86 -6.25
N ASP A 421 -30.23 -38.27 -6.01
CA ASP A 421 -28.89 -38.64 -6.50
C ASP A 421 -28.64 -38.89 -8.00
N VAL A 422 -27.49 -38.40 -8.50
CA VAL A 422 -26.34 -39.28 -8.80
C VAL A 422 -25.18 -38.48 -9.41
N ARG A 423 -24.06 -38.64 -8.71
CA ARG A 423 -22.66 -38.40 -9.03
C ARG A 423 -22.21 -39.27 -10.22
N GLN A 424 -21.66 -38.69 -11.29
CA GLN A 424 -20.92 -39.47 -12.30
C GLN A 424 -19.40 -39.40 -12.07
N ARG A 425 -18.85 -40.56 -11.67
CA ARG A 425 -17.48 -40.98 -11.94
C ARG A 425 -17.52 -42.03 -13.06
N SER A 426 -16.45 -42.13 -13.82
CA SER A 426 -16.15 -43.28 -14.68
C SER A 426 -14.62 -43.43 -14.86
N PRO A 427 -14.10 -44.63 -15.21
CA PRO A 427 -13.49 -45.52 -14.21
C PRO A 427 -12.12 -46.14 -14.58
N ASN A 428 -11.45 -46.71 -13.55
CA ASN A 428 -10.61 -47.93 -13.45
C ASN A 428 -9.56 -48.24 -14.55
N THR A 429 -8.33 -48.72 -14.28
CA THR A 429 -7.80 -49.76 -13.34
C THR A 429 -6.27 -49.83 -13.60
N ARG A 430 -5.33 -50.24 -12.73
CA ARG A 430 -5.16 -51.51 -12.00
C ARG A 430 -3.98 -51.37 -11.02
N VAL A 431 -4.12 -51.92 -9.82
CA VAL A 431 -3.04 -52.24 -8.87
C VAL A 431 -2.85 -53.76 -8.91
N PHE A 432 -1.62 -54.23 -8.81
CA PHE A 432 -1.28 -55.63 -8.49
C PHE A 432 -0.55 -55.65 -7.14
N ASP A 433 -1.13 -56.36 -6.18
CA ASP A 433 -0.47 -56.82 -4.96
C ASP A 433 -0.10 -58.30 -5.14
N HIS A 434 1.05 -58.72 -4.59
CA HIS A 434 1.15 -60.05 -3.96
C HIS A 434 2.25 -60.11 -2.89
N ALA A 435 1.77 -60.34 -1.67
CA ALA A 435 2.25 -61.13 -0.52
C ALA A 435 3.71 -61.67 -0.42
N ARG A 436 4.24 -61.49 0.81
CA ARG A 436 4.99 -62.42 1.69
C ARG A 436 6.01 -63.39 1.07
N ASN A 437 7.28 -63.18 1.44
CA ASN A 437 8.01 -64.02 2.40
C ASN A 437 9.03 -63.17 3.17
#